data_AF-A0A6G1IGR5-F1
#
_entry.id   AF-A0A6G1IGR5-F1
#
_cell.length_a   1.000
_cell.length_b   1.000
_cell.length_c   1.000
_cell.angle_alpha   90.00
_cell.angle_beta   90.00
_cell.angle_gamma   90.00
#
_symmetry.space_group_name_H-M   'P 1'
#
loop_
_entity.id
_entity.type
_entity.pdbx_description
1 polymer ?
#
loop_
_entity_poly.entity_id
_entity_poly.type
_entity_poly.pdbx_seq_one_letter_code
_entity_poly.pdbx_strand_id
1 'polypeptide(L)' 'HHTAAPVHHHKRHATMGDKVSGALMKLRGSLTRRPGLKAAGTRRMHGTDGR' A
#
# COMPACT_ATOMS: atom_id res chain seq x y z
N HIS A 1 -8.68 36.86 -4.88
CA HIS A 1 -7.51 36.26 -4.21
C HIS A 1 -7.78 34.77 -3.99
N HIS A 2 -7.20 33.88 -4.80
CA HIS A 2 -7.31 32.44 -4.61
C HIS A 2 -6.11 31.95 -3.79
N THR A 3 -6.33 31.72 -2.50
CA THR A 3 -5.33 31.16 -1.59
C THR A 3 -5.27 29.65 -1.82
N ALA A 4 -4.34 29.19 -2.66
CA ALA A 4 -4.02 27.77 -2.78
C ALA A 4 -3.40 27.31 -1.46
N ALA A 5 -4.13 26.52 -0.68
CA ALA A 5 -3.62 25.90 0.54
C ALA A 5 -2.41 25.00 0.20
N PRO A 6 -1.39 24.93 1.06
CA PRO A 6 -0.23 24.08 0.82
C PRO A 6 -0.70 22.62 0.79
N VAL A 7 -0.60 21.99 -0.38
CA VAL A 7 -0.74 20.54 -0.52
C VAL A 7 0.50 19.93 0.13
N HIS A 8 0.40 19.62 1.42
CA HIS A 8 1.41 18.81 2.09
C HIS A 8 1.43 17.45 1.40
N HIS A 9 2.39 17.25 0.48
CA HIS A 9 2.76 15.94 -0.02
C HIS A 9 3.40 15.17 1.15
N HIS A 10 2.56 14.73 2.10
CA HIS A 10 2.96 13.73 3.06
C HIS A 10 3.29 12.48 2.24
N LYS A 11 4.57 12.25 1.96
CA LYS A 11 5.06 10.91 1.62
C LYS A 11 4.69 10.04 2.80
N ARG A 12 3.51 9.41 2.75
CA ARG A 12 3.07 8.50 3.79
C ARG A 12 3.98 7.30 3.69
N HIS A 13 4.92 7.19 4.62
CA HIS A 13 5.66 5.96 4.81
C HIS A 13 4.64 4.83 5.00
N ALA A 14 4.87 3.67 4.38
CA ALA A 14 4.01 2.50 4.54
C ALA A 14 3.73 2.30 6.04
N THR A 15 2.48 2.54 6.42
CA THR A 15 2.09 2.52 7.82
C THR A 15 2.08 1.08 8.33
N MET A 16 2.10 0.89 9.66
CA MET A 16 1.89 -0.45 10.24
C MET A 16 0.62 -1.12 9.67
N GLY A 17 -0.45 -0.34 9.44
CA GLY A 17 -1.69 -0.82 8.82
C GLY A 17 -1.51 -1.28 7.37
N ASP A 18 -0.73 -0.56 6.56
CA ASP A 18 -0.40 -0.97 5.19
C ASP A 18 0.41 -2.27 5.16
N LYS A 19 1.31 -2.47 6.12
CA LYS A 19 2.08 -3.71 6.25
C LYS A 19 1.19 -4.90 6.59
N VAL A 20 0.28 -4.74 7.55
CA VAL A 20 -0.68 -5.79 7.92
C VAL A 20 -1.64 -6.09 6.76
N SER A 21 -2.19 -5.07 6.11
CA SER A 21 -3.05 -5.22 4.93
C SER A 21 -2.31 -5.90 3.77
N GLY A 22 -1.04 -5.54 3.55
CA GLY A 22 -0.19 -6.15 2.55
C GLY A 22 0.14 -7.62 2.87
N ALA A 23 0.38 -7.96 4.13
CA ALA A 23 0.59 -9.33 4.58
C ALA A 23 -0.68 -10.18 4.38
N LEU A 24 -1.86 -9.64 4.69
CA LEU A 24 -3.14 -10.31 4.45
C LEU A 24 -3.42 -10.51 2.96
N MET A 25 -3.15 -9.51 2.11
CA MET A 25 -3.25 -9.68 0.65
C MET A 25 -2.27 -10.74 0.14
N LYS A 26 -1.04 -10.77 0.69
CA LYS A 26 -0.04 -11.78 0.35
C LYS A 26 -0.50 -13.19 0.74
N LEU A 27 -1.02 -13.33 1.94
CA LEU A 27 -1.56 -14.59 2.47
C LEU A 27 -2.75 -15.05 1.62
N ARG A 28 -3.71 -14.17 1.37
CA ARG A 28 -4.89 -14.45 0.54
C ARG A 28 -4.50 -14.83 -0.89
N GLY A 29 -3.57 -14.12 -1.50
CA GLY A 29 -3.07 -14.43 -2.84
C GLY A 29 -2.33 -15.76 -2.91
N SER A 30 -1.63 -16.15 -1.85
CA SER A 30 -0.96 -17.45 -1.76
C SER A 30 -1.97 -18.58 -1.57
N LEU A 31 -2.93 -18.41 -0.65
CA LEU A 31 -3.97 -19.41 -0.36
C LEU A 31 -4.90 -19.65 -1.55
N THR A 32 -5.31 -18.57 -2.24
CA THR A 32 -6.23 -18.64 -3.39
C THR A 32 -5.53 -18.92 -4.72
N ARG A 33 -4.21 -19.12 -4.73
CA ARG A 33 -3.38 -19.25 -5.95
C ARG A 33 -3.57 -18.07 -6.92
N ARG A 34 -3.71 -16.85 -6.40
CA ARG A 34 -3.85 -15.60 -7.16
C ARG A 34 -2.56 -14.77 -7.06
N PRO A 35 -1.61 -14.92 -8.00
CA PRO A 35 -0.30 -14.26 -7.93
C PRO A 35 -0.39 -12.73 -7.92
N GLY A 36 -1.39 -12.13 -8.57
CA GLY A 36 -1.62 -10.69 -8.56
C GLY A 36 -1.89 -10.12 -7.16
N LEU A 37 -2.66 -10.83 -6.33
CA LEU A 37 -2.91 -10.43 -4.94
C LEU A 37 -1.66 -10.61 -4.06
N LYS A 38 -0.88 -11.66 -4.32
CA LYS A 38 0.40 -11.89 -3.64
C LYS A 38 1.40 -10.74 -3.90
N ALA A 39 1.52 -10.35 -5.16
CA ALA A 39 2.41 -9.27 -5.59
C ALA A 39 1.92 -7.91 -5.07
N ALA A 40 0.61 -7.64 -5.10
CA ALA A 40 0.04 -6.40 -4.55
C ALA A 40 0.29 -6.30 -3.04
N GLY A 41 0.09 -7.39 -2.29
CA GLY A 41 0.41 -7.43 -0.87
C GLY A 41 1.89 -7.14 -0.57
N THR A 42 2.79 -7.67 -1.40
CA THR A 42 4.23 -7.43 -1.29
C THR A 42 4.60 -5.97 -1.60
N ARG A 43 4.01 -5.36 -2.64
CA ARG A 43 4.21 -3.95 -3.00
C ARG A 43 3.71 -3.01 -1.90
N ARG A 44 2.56 -3.32 -1.29
CA ARG A 44 2.02 -2.56 -0.15
C ARG A 44 2.91 -2.64 1.09
N MET A 45 3.45 -3.83 1.41
CA MET A 45 4.40 -3.99 2.52
C MET A 45 5.72 -3.25 2.32
N HIS A 46 6.22 -3.19 1.08
CA HIS A 46 7.44 -2.46 0.74
C HIS A 46 7.21 -0.95 0.54
N GLY A 47 5.96 -0.49 0.58
CA GLY A 47 5.63 0.90 0.30
C GLY A 47 5.85 1.32 -1.16
N THR A 48 6.01 0.35 -2.07
CA THR A 48 6.19 0.57 -3.51
C THR A 48 4.86 0.51 -4.28
N ASP A 49 3.72 0.48 -3.56
CA ASP A 49 2.37 0.50 -4.15
C ASP A 49 2.00 1.89 -4.72
N GLY A 50 2.85 2.91 -4.54
CA GLY A 50 2.74 4.20 -5.23
C GLY A 50 1.59 5.10 -4.78
N ARG A 51 1.01 4.84 -3.60
CA ARG A 51 -0.10 5.59 -3.01
C ARG A 51 0.35 6.78 -2.17
#